data_AF-A0A349GYH0-F1
#
_entry.id   AF-A0A349GYH0-F1
#
_cell.length_a   1.000
_cell.length_b   1.000
_cell.length_c   1.000
_cell.angle_alpha   90.00
_cell.angle_beta   90.00
_cell.angle_gamma   90.00
#
_symmetry.space_group_name_H-M   'P 1'
#
loop_
_entity.id
_entity.type
_entity.pdbx_description
1 polymer ?
#
loop_
_entity_poly.entity_id
_entity_poly.type
_entity_poly.pdbx_seq_one_letter_code
_entity_poly.pdbx_strand_id
1 'polypeptide(L)'
;SPYVAALAMDGDEMGKWVSGEKTPELLHQLSKNAKRHLEAILKGKGKTKIKRLLTPSYHLQLSETLANFSTWLAEPIVQAFDGQLIYAGGDDVLAMLPSDRAIECAKTLRAIFRGESPETEIRNLPLNVVQTGFVSAGAGYPLMVPGPEADVSVGIAIGHNKAPLQMLVREAQNAEKLAKGRYGRGAVAVSVYKHSGEIIHWGSKWDGAGLKLMEFMQQHANREKDSGKEAPISGRFPYALAGLLEPYTLMDSLPAMHEVIITEFKHVVGQQGAGLDKEKKQALEQLGQQWLEQTKKHLEDFIKLFLVETFINRHQGE
;
A
#
# COMPACT_ATOMS: atom_id res chain seq x y z
N SER A 1 -8.63 -4.64 -20.29
CA SER A 1 -9.68 -4.36 -19.30
C SER A 1 -10.31 -3.00 -19.59
N PRO A 2 -11.66 -2.85 -19.54
CA PRO A 2 -12.34 -1.56 -19.64
C PRO A 2 -12.28 -0.73 -18.34
N TYR A 3 -11.59 -1.23 -17.31
CA TYR A 3 -11.42 -0.55 -16.02
C TYR A 3 -10.11 0.22 -15.95
N VAL A 4 -10.20 1.38 -15.31
CA VAL A 4 -9.07 2.28 -15.04
C VAL A 4 -9.01 2.55 -13.54
N ALA A 5 -7.84 2.94 -13.06
CA ALA A 5 -7.60 3.35 -11.70
C ALA A 5 -7.13 4.81 -11.64
N ALA A 6 -7.72 5.59 -10.74
CA ALA A 6 -7.11 6.81 -10.24
C ALA A 6 -6.30 6.48 -8.99
N LEU A 7 -5.05 6.97 -8.93
CA LEU A 7 -4.14 6.79 -7.79
C LEU A 7 -3.84 8.16 -7.21
N ALA A 8 -4.09 8.33 -5.92
CA ALA A 8 -3.71 9.50 -5.13
C ALA A 8 -2.73 9.07 -4.03
N MET A 9 -1.59 9.74 -3.94
CA MET A 9 -0.55 9.53 -2.93
C MET A 9 -0.29 10.85 -2.22
N ASP A 10 0.00 10.80 -0.92
CA ASP A 10 0.41 11.96 -0.12
C ASP A 10 1.33 11.50 1.03
N GLY A 11 2.31 12.33 1.39
CA GLY A 11 3.33 12.03 2.39
C GLY A 11 2.82 12.02 3.83
N ASP A 12 3.29 11.04 4.61
CA ASP A 12 2.81 10.88 5.97
C ASP A 12 3.47 11.83 6.97
N GLU A 13 2.61 12.73 7.48
CA GLU A 13 2.97 13.70 8.50
C GLU A 13 4.10 14.64 8.02
N MET A 14 4.09 15.08 6.75
CA MET A 14 5.08 16.03 6.23
C MET A 14 5.18 17.31 7.06
N GLY A 15 4.08 17.79 7.63
CA GLY A 15 4.11 18.90 8.59
C GLY A 15 5.02 18.66 9.80
N LYS A 16 5.14 17.41 10.28
CA LYS A 16 6.02 17.02 11.40
C LYS A 16 7.49 16.88 10.98
N TRP A 17 7.73 16.55 9.71
CA TRP A 17 9.07 16.60 9.13
C TRP A 17 9.54 18.05 9.01
N VAL A 18 8.69 18.92 8.44
CA VAL A 18 8.98 20.35 8.29
C VAL A 18 9.15 21.02 9.65
N SER A 19 8.31 20.74 10.65
CA SER A 19 8.44 21.35 11.99
C SER A 19 9.64 20.86 12.79
N GLY A 20 10.31 19.80 12.32
CA GLY A 20 11.42 19.16 13.01
C GLY A 20 11.01 18.19 14.13
N GLU A 21 9.72 17.94 14.36
CA GLU A 21 9.26 16.94 15.34
C GLU A 21 9.82 15.54 15.03
N LYS A 22 9.95 15.20 13.74
CA LYS A 22 10.53 13.93 13.26
C LYS A 22 12.03 13.97 12.99
N THR A 23 12.74 15.03 13.42
CA THR A 23 14.21 15.06 13.27
C THR A 23 14.87 13.90 14.02
N PRO A 24 15.92 13.26 13.43
CA PRO A 24 16.58 12.14 14.08
C PRO A 24 17.36 12.61 15.32
N GLU A 25 17.68 11.67 16.20
CA GLU A 25 18.60 11.92 17.30
C GLU A 25 19.96 12.41 16.77
N LEU A 26 20.50 13.46 17.40
CA LEU A 26 21.73 14.12 16.97
C LEU A 26 22.91 13.13 16.93
N LEU A 27 23.04 12.30 17.98
CA LEU A 27 24.15 11.34 18.10
C LEU A 27 24.13 10.26 17.02
N HIS A 28 22.98 9.97 16.40
CA HIS A 28 22.88 8.97 15.33
C HIS A 28 23.37 9.50 13.97
N GLN A 29 23.54 10.81 13.84
CA GLN A 29 23.96 11.46 12.60
C GLN A 29 25.46 11.81 12.58
N LEU A 30 26.15 11.60 13.69
CA LEU A 30 27.56 11.92 13.84
C LEU A 30 28.42 10.73 13.43
N SER A 31 29.62 11.03 12.91
CA SER A 31 30.66 10.02 12.71
C SER A 31 31.00 9.32 14.04
N LYS A 32 31.52 8.09 13.96
CA LYS A 32 31.86 7.28 15.15
C LYS A 32 32.73 8.05 16.16
N ASN A 33 33.71 8.84 15.68
CA ASN A 33 34.61 9.61 16.53
C ASN A 33 33.90 10.81 17.19
N ALA A 34 33.13 11.57 16.42
CA ALA A 34 32.36 12.70 16.93
C ALA A 34 31.30 12.24 17.95
N LYS A 35 30.61 11.12 17.65
CA LYS A 35 29.63 10.50 18.55
C LYS A 35 30.28 10.15 19.90
N ARG A 36 31.42 9.43 19.91
CA ARG A 36 32.12 9.05 21.14
C ARG A 36 32.49 10.26 22.00
N HIS A 37 33.02 11.32 21.38
CA HIS A 37 33.41 12.53 22.09
C HIS A 37 32.20 13.28 22.68
N LEU A 38 31.16 13.52 21.86
CA LEU A 38 29.96 14.24 22.30
C LEU A 38 29.13 13.43 23.31
N GLU A 39 29.02 12.12 23.14
CA GLU A 39 28.26 11.26 24.05
C GLU A 39 28.80 11.33 25.49
N ALA A 40 30.13 11.37 25.66
CA ALA A 40 30.75 11.54 26.97
C ALA A 40 30.35 12.88 27.64
N ILE A 41 30.37 13.98 26.87
CA ILE A 41 29.97 15.30 27.35
C ILE A 41 28.48 15.33 27.71
N LEU A 42 27.64 14.74 26.87
CA LEU A 42 26.19 14.70 27.05
C LEU A 42 25.76 13.85 28.24
N LYS A 43 26.43 12.71 28.47
CA LYS A 43 26.24 11.88 29.67
C LYS A 43 26.56 12.67 30.94
N GLY A 44 27.67 13.41 30.96
CA GLY A 44 28.03 14.28 32.08
C GLY A 44 27.01 15.40 32.38
N LYS A 45 26.16 15.75 31.41
CA LYS A 45 25.09 16.74 31.54
C LYS A 45 23.69 16.13 31.69
N GLY A 46 23.57 14.79 31.75
CA GLY A 46 22.28 14.09 31.83
C GLY A 46 21.38 14.24 30.59
N LYS A 47 21.94 14.63 29.43
CA LYS A 47 21.17 14.91 28.20
C LYS A 47 21.55 13.98 27.05
N THR A 48 21.22 12.69 27.16
CA THR A 48 21.62 11.67 26.17
C THR A 48 20.68 11.57 24.96
N LYS A 49 19.45 12.10 25.06
CA LYS A 49 18.44 12.05 23.99
C LYS A 49 18.13 13.44 23.44
N ILE A 50 19.03 13.97 22.63
CA ILE A 50 18.87 15.27 21.97
C ILE A 50 18.53 15.03 20.49
N LYS A 51 17.43 15.60 20.02
CA LYS A 51 17.09 15.62 18.59
C LYS A 51 17.96 16.63 17.85
N ARG A 52 18.19 16.39 16.56
CA ARG A 52 18.85 17.38 15.69
C ARG A 52 18.05 18.68 15.68
N LEU A 53 18.77 19.79 15.82
CA LEU A 53 18.17 21.11 15.69
C LEU A 53 17.69 21.33 14.26
N LEU A 54 16.51 21.92 14.13
CA LEU A 54 15.97 22.36 12.86
C LEU A 54 16.78 23.55 12.36
N THR A 55 17.31 23.47 11.14
CA THR A 55 18.10 24.53 10.52
C THR A 55 17.58 24.81 9.11
N PRO A 56 17.82 26.02 8.55
CA PRO A 56 17.48 26.30 7.15
C PRO A 56 18.07 25.26 6.18
N SER A 57 19.29 24.76 6.43
CA SER A 57 19.90 23.71 5.63
C SER A 57 19.14 22.39 5.67
N TYR A 58 18.51 22.05 6.81
CA TYR A 58 17.64 20.87 6.89
C TYR A 58 16.41 21.04 5.99
N HIS A 59 15.77 22.22 6.02
CA HIS A 59 14.63 22.50 5.15
C HIS A 59 14.99 22.47 3.67
N LEU A 60 16.15 23.03 3.30
CA LEU A 60 16.65 22.97 1.92
C LEU A 60 16.85 21.53 1.48
N GLN A 61 17.49 20.70 2.30
CA GLN A 61 17.72 19.30 1.97
C GLN A 61 16.40 18.49 1.89
N LEU A 62 15.46 18.70 2.81
CA LEU A 62 14.14 18.07 2.74
C LEU A 62 13.36 18.51 1.49
N SER A 63 13.43 19.78 1.12
CA SER A 63 12.79 20.29 -0.09
C SER A 63 13.43 19.71 -1.34
N GLU A 64 14.75 19.57 -1.35
CA GLU A 64 15.50 18.94 -2.44
C GLU A 64 15.10 17.46 -2.61
N THR A 65 14.95 16.69 -1.53
CA THR A 65 14.57 15.28 -1.65
C THR A 65 13.15 15.09 -2.21
N LEU A 66 12.21 15.95 -1.80
CA LEU A 66 10.84 15.97 -2.33
C LEU A 66 10.80 16.44 -3.80
N ALA A 67 11.58 17.46 -4.15
CA ALA A 67 11.71 17.94 -5.52
C ALA A 67 12.32 16.87 -6.43
N ASN A 68 13.35 16.15 -5.96
CA ASN A 68 13.97 15.06 -6.68
C ASN A 68 12.97 13.95 -7.00
N PHE A 69 12.19 13.52 -6.00
CA PHE A 69 11.17 12.49 -6.19
C PHE A 69 10.11 12.91 -7.21
N SER A 70 9.49 14.07 -7.01
CA SER A 70 8.40 14.55 -7.88
C SER A 70 8.84 14.87 -9.31
N THR A 71 10.06 15.40 -9.48
CA THR A 71 10.56 15.83 -10.80
C THR A 71 11.12 14.66 -11.61
N TRP A 72 11.86 13.75 -10.98
CA TRP A 72 12.67 12.76 -11.71
C TRP A 72 12.19 11.32 -11.56
N LEU A 73 11.41 11.01 -10.52
CA LEU A 73 11.12 9.62 -10.14
C LEU A 73 9.64 9.26 -10.32
N ALA A 74 8.72 10.14 -9.97
CA ALA A 74 7.28 9.85 -10.02
C ALA A 74 6.79 9.47 -11.43
N GLU A 75 7.10 10.29 -12.45
CA GLU A 75 6.64 10.03 -13.82
C GLU A 75 7.22 8.74 -14.42
N PRO A 76 8.54 8.48 -14.38
CA PRO A 76 9.08 7.24 -14.93
C PRO A 76 8.54 5.97 -14.26
N ILE A 77 8.25 6.03 -12.95
CA ILE A 77 7.59 4.92 -12.25
C ILE A 77 6.19 4.71 -12.82
N VAL A 78 5.37 5.76 -12.87
CA VAL A 78 3.99 5.67 -13.38
C VAL A 78 3.95 5.14 -14.82
N GLN A 79 4.87 5.61 -15.68
CA GLN A 79 4.98 5.16 -17.08
C GLN A 79 5.40 3.69 -17.20
N ALA A 80 6.26 3.18 -16.30
CA ALA A 80 6.64 1.75 -16.28
C ALA A 80 5.45 0.80 -15.95
N PHE A 81 4.36 1.37 -15.44
CA PHE A 81 3.10 0.67 -15.19
C PHE A 81 1.99 1.06 -16.19
N ASP A 82 2.38 1.58 -17.36
CA ASP A 82 1.48 2.02 -18.44
C ASP A 82 0.48 3.10 -18.00
N GLY A 83 0.84 3.83 -16.94
CA GLY A 83 0.06 4.92 -16.39
C GLY A 83 0.42 6.28 -16.98
N GLN A 84 -0.44 7.25 -16.71
CA GLN A 84 -0.22 8.66 -17.01
C GLN A 84 -0.21 9.47 -15.71
N LEU A 85 0.91 10.15 -15.47
CA LEU A 85 1.02 11.09 -14.36
C LEU A 85 0.21 12.36 -14.68
N ILE A 86 -0.63 12.79 -13.74
CA ILE A 86 -1.40 14.04 -13.84
C ILE A 86 -0.72 15.14 -13.03
N TYR A 87 -0.25 14.81 -11.83
CA TYR A 87 0.38 15.76 -10.91
C TYR A 87 1.41 15.05 -10.04
N ALA A 88 2.55 15.70 -9.80
CA ALA A 88 3.53 15.36 -8.78
C ALA A 88 4.09 16.66 -8.18
N GLY A 89 3.88 16.89 -6.89
CA GLY A 89 4.21 18.17 -6.24
C GLY A 89 4.90 17.99 -4.91
N GLY A 90 6.10 17.44 -4.92
CA GLY A 90 6.83 17.05 -3.71
C GLY A 90 6.47 15.63 -3.29
N ASP A 91 5.66 15.50 -2.25
CA ASP A 91 5.18 14.22 -1.70
C ASP A 91 3.82 13.76 -2.27
N ASP A 92 3.07 14.68 -2.87
CA ASP A 92 1.76 14.37 -3.44
C ASP A 92 1.87 13.90 -4.90
N VAL A 93 1.17 12.81 -5.24
CA VAL A 93 1.08 12.30 -6.61
C VAL A 93 -0.37 11.98 -6.97
N LEU A 94 -0.78 12.36 -8.19
CA LEU A 94 -2.03 11.95 -8.82
C LEU A 94 -1.74 11.35 -10.19
N ALA A 95 -2.21 10.12 -10.41
CA ALA A 95 -1.99 9.40 -11.66
C ALA A 95 -3.24 8.60 -12.09
N MET A 96 -3.33 8.30 -13.38
CA MET A 96 -4.30 7.36 -13.95
C MET A 96 -3.57 6.15 -14.50
N LEU A 97 -4.02 4.95 -14.16
CA LEU A 97 -3.36 3.70 -14.53
C LEU A 97 -4.37 2.64 -15.00
N PRO A 98 -3.92 1.60 -15.72
CA PRO A 98 -4.65 0.35 -15.81
C PRO A 98 -4.92 -0.22 -14.41
N SER A 99 -6.14 -0.72 -14.17
CA SER A 99 -6.58 -1.14 -12.84
C SER A 99 -5.75 -2.28 -12.23
N ASP A 100 -5.24 -3.16 -13.09
CA ASP A 100 -4.40 -4.31 -12.76
C ASP A 100 -2.95 -3.95 -12.44
N ARG A 101 -2.51 -2.74 -12.78
CA ARG A 101 -1.14 -2.24 -12.54
C ARG A 101 -1.06 -1.26 -11.37
N ALA A 102 -2.20 -0.72 -10.92
CA ALA A 102 -2.27 0.37 -9.95
C ALA A 102 -1.64 0.05 -8.58
N ILE A 103 -1.86 -1.16 -8.05
CA ILE A 103 -1.34 -1.55 -6.72
C ILE A 103 0.18 -1.72 -6.75
N GLU A 104 0.72 -2.38 -7.77
CA GLU A 104 2.17 -2.53 -7.93
C GLU A 104 2.86 -1.19 -8.22
N CYS A 105 2.21 -0.31 -8.97
CA CYS A 105 2.68 1.07 -9.13
C CYS A 105 2.74 1.81 -7.79
N ALA A 106 1.70 1.71 -6.97
CA ALA A 106 1.64 2.33 -5.66
C ALA A 106 2.75 1.83 -4.71
N LYS A 107 2.99 0.52 -4.68
CA LYS A 107 4.10 -0.08 -3.92
C LYS A 107 5.46 0.45 -4.39
N THR A 108 5.64 0.57 -5.71
CA THR A 108 6.89 1.06 -6.30
C THR A 108 7.12 2.53 -5.95
N LEU A 109 6.09 3.37 -6.09
CA LEU A 109 6.15 4.78 -5.71
C LEU A 109 6.59 4.93 -4.26
N ARG A 110 5.97 4.17 -3.34
CA ARG A 110 6.37 4.15 -1.93
C ARG A 110 7.81 3.70 -1.75
N ALA A 111 8.20 2.55 -2.32
CA ALA A 111 9.54 2.00 -2.16
C ALA A 111 10.60 3.03 -2.60
N ILE A 112 10.40 3.66 -3.75
CA ILE A 112 11.32 4.68 -4.27
C ILE A 112 11.29 5.97 -3.44
N PHE A 113 10.13 6.40 -2.93
CA PHE A 113 10.04 7.52 -1.98
C PHE A 113 10.87 7.26 -0.71
N ARG A 114 10.88 6.01 -0.25
CA ARG A 114 11.69 5.52 0.87
C ARG A 114 13.15 5.26 0.49
N GLY A 115 13.48 5.30 -0.80
CA GLY A 115 14.79 4.94 -1.33
C GLY A 115 15.14 3.47 -1.12
N GLU A 116 14.13 2.60 -1.15
CA GLU A 116 14.23 1.14 -1.02
C GLU A 116 14.01 0.51 -2.40
N SER A 117 14.70 -0.60 -2.69
CA SER A 117 14.49 -1.34 -3.93
C SER A 117 13.07 -1.94 -3.94
N PRO A 118 12.32 -1.86 -5.06
CA PRO A 118 11.05 -2.54 -5.20
C PRO A 118 11.19 -4.04 -4.97
N GLU A 119 10.18 -4.67 -4.37
CA GLU A 119 10.18 -6.11 -4.05
C GLU A 119 10.14 -6.99 -5.31
N THR A 120 9.49 -6.49 -6.35
CA THR A 120 9.35 -7.17 -7.65
C THR A 120 10.18 -6.44 -8.70
N GLU A 121 10.83 -7.20 -9.59
CA GLU A 121 11.52 -6.63 -10.74
C GLU A 121 10.52 -6.01 -11.71
N ILE A 122 10.70 -4.72 -12.01
CA ILE A 122 9.79 -3.97 -12.87
C ILE A 122 10.46 -3.80 -14.22
N ARG A 123 9.86 -4.42 -15.24
CA ARG A 123 10.35 -4.36 -16.61
C ARG A 123 10.42 -2.90 -17.07
N ASN A 124 11.54 -2.52 -17.66
CA ASN A 124 11.78 -1.19 -18.26
C ASN A 124 11.73 -0.02 -17.26
N LEU A 125 11.91 -0.25 -15.96
CA LEU A 125 12.00 0.85 -14.99
C LEU A 125 13.36 1.58 -15.17
N PRO A 126 13.38 2.86 -15.59
CA PRO A 126 14.62 3.55 -15.96
C PRO A 126 15.29 4.20 -14.74
N LEU A 127 15.29 3.50 -13.60
CA LEU A 127 15.92 3.95 -12.36
C LEU A 127 16.47 2.77 -11.57
N ASN A 128 17.42 3.05 -10.67
CA ASN A 128 18.01 2.05 -9.78
C ASN A 128 18.35 2.67 -8.41
N VAL A 129 18.05 1.95 -7.34
CA VAL A 129 18.48 2.34 -5.99
C VAL A 129 19.97 2.04 -5.83
N VAL A 130 20.78 3.09 -5.65
CA VAL A 130 22.25 2.96 -5.50
C VAL A 130 22.58 2.48 -4.09
N GLN A 131 21.88 3.05 -3.11
CA GLN A 131 21.90 2.68 -1.70
C GLN A 131 20.63 3.24 -1.06
N THR A 132 20.28 2.78 0.14
CA THR A 132 19.08 3.27 0.84
C THR A 132 19.06 4.81 0.91
N GLY A 133 17.98 5.41 0.41
CA GLY A 133 17.80 6.87 0.34
C GLY A 133 18.42 7.57 -0.88
N PHE A 134 19.04 6.83 -1.80
CA PHE A 134 19.66 7.37 -3.02
C PHE A 134 19.26 6.59 -4.27
N VAL A 135 18.70 7.29 -5.25
CA VAL A 135 18.15 6.70 -6.48
C VAL A 135 18.82 7.33 -7.70
N SER A 136 19.37 6.49 -8.57
CA SER A 136 19.87 6.93 -9.89
C SER A 136 18.73 6.89 -10.90
N ALA A 137 18.56 7.97 -11.66
CA ALA A 137 17.55 8.12 -12.70
C ALA A 137 18.08 9.04 -13.82
N GLY A 138 17.19 9.60 -14.64
CA GLY A 138 17.54 10.46 -15.79
C GLY A 138 18.32 11.74 -15.48
N ALA A 139 18.51 12.11 -14.21
CA ALA A 139 19.29 13.29 -13.80
C ALA A 139 20.81 13.15 -14.06
N GLY A 140 21.32 11.94 -14.27
CA GLY A 140 22.75 11.69 -14.51
C GLY A 140 23.63 11.65 -13.26
N TYR A 141 23.04 11.75 -12.06
CA TYR A 141 23.71 11.57 -10.77
C TYR A 141 22.73 10.98 -9.74
N PRO A 142 23.22 10.37 -8.63
CA PRO A 142 22.35 9.85 -7.58
C PRO A 142 21.53 10.95 -6.90
N LEU A 143 20.22 10.81 -6.93
CA LEU A 143 19.26 11.71 -6.30
C LEU A 143 18.99 11.27 -4.86
N MET A 144 19.05 12.20 -3.92
CA MET A 144 18.53 11.96 -2.57
C MET A 144 17.00 11.96 -2.59
N VAL A 145 16.40 11.01 -1.89
CA VAL A 145 14.95 10.91 -1.68
C VAL A 145 14.62 10.99 -0.19
N PRO A 146 13.35 11.18 0.22
CA PRO A 146 12.98 11.36 1.63
C PRO A 146 13.53 10.28 2.58
N GLY A 147 13.61 9.04 2.11
CA GLY A 147 14.31 7.96 2.80
C GLY A 147 13.40 7.10 3.69
N PRO A 148 13.96 6.06 4.34
CA PRO A 148 13.19 4.96 4.94
C PRO A 148 12.41 5.33 6.20
N GLU A 149 12.71 6.47 6.82
CA GLU A 149 11.94 6.94 7.97
C GLU A 149 10.67 7.70 7.54
N ALA A 150 10.66 8.25 6.32
CA ALA A 150 9.47 8.85 5.73
C ALA A 150 8.61 7.76 5.07
N ASP A 151 7.30 7.95 5.06
CA ASP A 151 6.37 7.01 4.42
C ASP A 151 5.27 7.79 3.69
N VAL A 152 4.50 7.08 2.88
CA VAL A 152 3.37 7.62 2.13
C VAL A 152 2.13 6.79 2.36
N SER A 153 0.98 7.44 2.25
CA SER A 153 -0.32 6.79 2.17
C SER A 153 -0.88 6.94 0.77
N VAL A 154 -1.47 5.86 0.25
CA VAL A 154 -2.01 5.82 -1.11
C VAL A 154 -3.48 5.41 -1.11
N GLY A 155 -4.28 6.14 -1.86
CA GLY A 155 -5.63 5.78 -2.23
C GLY A 155 -5.73 5.41 -3.70
N ILE A 156 -6.42 4.33 -4.01
CA ILE A 156 -6.69 3.88 -5.37
C ILE A 156 -8.20 3.80 -5.55
N ALA A 157 -8.72 4.38 -6.63
CA ALA A 157 -10.12 4.20 -7.03
C ALA A 157 -10.19 3.53 -8.40
N ILE A 158 -10.82 2.36 -8.45
CA ILE A 158 -11.00 1.55 -9.66
C ILE A 158 -12.44 1.72 -10.15
N GLY A 159 -12.62 2.03 -11.43
CA GLY A 159 -13.95 2.06 -12.04
C GLY A 159 -13.89 1.92 -13.55
N HIS A 160 -15.05 1.80 -14.18
CA HIS A 160 -15.12 1.64 -15.62
C HIS A 160 -14.62 2.90 -16.34
N ASN A 161 -14.03 2.77 -17.53
CA ASN A 161 -13.55 3.89 -18.35
C ASN A 161 -14.64 4.89 -18.80
N LYS A 162 -15.92 4.60 -18.50
CA LYS A 162 -17.07 5.47 -18.74
C LYS A 162 -17.55 6.16 -17.46
N ALA A 163 -17.00 5.81 -16.30
CA ALA A 163 -17.29 6.49 -15.05
C ALA A 163 -16.80 7.94 -15.13
N PRO A 164 -17.53 8.91 -14.54
CA PRO A 164 -17.07 10.29 -14.52
C PRO A 164 -15.69 10.39 -13.86
N LEU A 165 -14.70 10.93 -14.58
CA LEU A 165 -13.31 11.02 -14.08
C LEU A 165 -13.22 11.77 -12.75
N GLN A 166 -14.04 12.82 -12.58
CA GLN A 166 -14.12 13.58 -11.32
C GLN A 166 -14.49 12.69 -10.13
N MET A 167 -15.35 11.69 -10.34
CA MET A 167 -15.72 10.74 -9.28
C MET A 167 -14.55 9.81 -8.95
N LEU A 168 -13.84 9.29 -9.96
CA LEU A 168 -12.67 8.44 -9.73
C LEU A 168 -11.57 9.18 -8.96
N VAL A 169 -11.24 10.41 -9.36
CA VAL A 169 -10.25 11.23 -8.66
C VAL A 169 -10.68 11.51 -7.21
N ARG A 170 -11.96 11.89 -7.01
CA ARG A 170 -12.50 12.12 -5.67
C ARG A 170 -12.43 10.87 -4.80
N GLU A 171 -12.79 9.72 -5.33
CA GLU A 171 -12.73 8.47 -4.59
C GLU A 171 -11.30 8.01 -4.30
N ALA A 172 -10.34 8.28 -5.19
CA ALA A 172 -8.93 8.01 -4.90
C ALA A 172 -8.43 8.86 -3.73
N GLN A 173 -8.81 10.14 -3.69
CA GLN A 173 -8.51 11.03 -2.56
C GLN A 173 -9.23 10.61 -1.27
N ASN A 174 -10.48 10.14 -1.35
CA ASN A 174 -11.19 9.60 -0.19
C ASN A 174 -10.49 8.34 0.35
N ALA A 175 -10.04 7.45 -0.55
CA ALA A 175 -9.28 6.27 -0.19
C ALA A 175 -7.94 6.64 0.48
N GLU A 176 -7.23 7.64 -0.03
CA GLU A 176 -5.98 8.14 0.58
C GLU A 176 -6.22 8.62 2.02
N LYS A 177 -7.30 9.38 2.25
CA LYS A 177 -7.70 9.81 3.59
C LYS A 177 -8.06 8.63 4.49
N LEU A 178 -8.69 7.58 3.95
CA LEU A 178 -8.95 6.34 4.69
C LEU A 178 -7.63 5.63 5.06
N ALA A 179 -6.64 5.59 4.16
CA ALA A 179 -5.31 5.06 4.43
C ALA A 179 -4.65 5.78 5.63
N LYS A 180 -4.71 7.11 5.66
CA LYS A 180 -4.16 7.90 6.78
C LYS A 180 -4.94 7.79 8.08
N GLY A 181 -6.27 7.83 7.99
CA GLY A 181 -7.17 7.86 9.14
C GLY A 181 -7.44 6.48 9.71
N ARG A 182 -8.17 5.65 8.93
CA ARG A 182 -8.68 4.34 9.35
C ARG A 182 -7.57 3.29 9.46
N TYR A 183 -6.65 3.27 8.49
CA TYR A 183 -5.54 2.30 8.45
C TYR A 183 -4.24 2.85 9.06
N GLY A 184 -4.26 4.08 9.58
CA GLY A 184 -3.23 4.62 10.45
C GLY A 184 -1.92 5.00 9.75
N ARG A 185 -1.97 5.57 8.53
CA ARG A 185 -0.81 6.02 7.72
C ARG A 185 0.11 4.89 7.29
N GLY A 186 1.05 5.10 6.37
CA GLY A 186 1.91 4.04 5.84
C GLY A 186 1.05 2.86 5.37
N ALA A 187 0.01 3.19 4.60
CA ALA A 187 -1.04 2.27 4.21
C ALA A 187 -1.54 2.57 2.81
N VAL A 188 -2.19 1.57 2.22
CA VAL A 188 -2.93 1.69 0.97
C VAL A 188 -4.40 1.38 1.21
N ALA A 189 -5.28 2.12 0.54
CA ALA A 189 -6.70 1.82 0.48
C ALA A 189 -7.17 1.80 -0.97
N VAL A 190 -8.08 0.88 -1.27
CA VAL A 190 -8.65 0.67 -2.60
C VAL A 190 -10.16 0.81 -2.52
N SER A 191 -10.72 1.64 -3.40
CA SER A 191 -12.15 1.81 -3.59
C SER A 191 -12.54 1.31 -4.98
N VAL A 192 -13.60 0.52 -5.06
CA VAL A 192 -14.19 0.06 -6.32
C VAL A 192 -15.49 0.80 -6.55
N TYR A 193 -15.54 1.59 -7.62
CA TYR A 193 -16.72 2.30 -8.09
C TYR A 193 -17.48 1.43 -9.09
N LYS A 194 -18.57 0.78 -8.64
CA LYS A 194 -19.40 -0.08 -9.49
C LYS A 194 -20.34 0.75 -10.38
N HIS A 195 -20.78 0.16 -11.49
CA HIS A 195 -21.80 0.75 -12.37
C HIS A 195 -23.13 1.04 -11.69
N SER A 196 -23.46 0.31 -10.61
CA SER A 196 -24.64 0.55 -9.78
C SER A 196 -24.56 1.84 -8.95
N GLY A 197 -23.39 2.49 -8.90
CA GLY A 197 -23.10 3.60 -7.99
C GLY A 197 -22.66 3.17 -6.59
N GLU A 198 -22.65 1.87 -6.30
CA GLU A 198 -22.13 1.32 -5.05
C GLU A 198 -20.59 1.42 -5.01
N ILE A 199 -20.06 1.83 -3.85
CA ILE A 199 -18.62 1.93 -3.61
C ILE A 199 -18.22 0.95 -2.52
N ILE A 200 -17.35 0.01 -2.87
CA ILE A 200 -16.72 -0.90 -1.89
C ILE A 200 -15.31 -0.41 -1.62
N HIS A 201 -14.95 -0.24 -0.35
CA HIS A 201 -13.61 0.12 0.07
C HIS A 201 -12.97 -0.98 0.93
N TRP A 202 -11.67 -1.16 0.80
CA TRP A 202 -10.85 -1.85 1.79
C TRP A 202 -9.46 -1.21 1.81
N GLY A 203 -8.64 -1.56 2.79
CA GLY A 203 -7.26 -1.09 2.84
C GLY A 203 -6.45 -1.90 3.83
N SER A 204 -5.13 -1.70 3.81
CA SER A 204 -4.17 -2.40 4.65
C SER A 204 -2.91 -1.55 4.80
N LYS A 205 -2.16 -1.80 5.88
CA LYS A 205 -0.75 -1.42 5.97
C LYS A 205 0.04 -2.05 4.81
N TRP A 206 1.10 -1.37 4.38
CA TRP A 206 1.96 -1.86 3.28
C TRP A 206 2.59 -3.22 3.56
N ASP A 207 2.99 -3.46 4.82
CA ASP A 207 3.55 -4.72 5.31
C ASP A 207 2.49 -5.65 5.94
N GLY A 208 1.22 -5.25 5.88
CA GLY A 208 0.08 -5.95 6.48
C GLY A 208 -0.29 -7.25 5.76
N ALA A 209 -1.04 -8.09 6.47
CA ALA A 209 -1.46 -9.39 5.94
C ALA A 209 -2.50 -9.24 4.81
N GLY A 210 -3.26 -8.14 4.80
CA GLY A 210 -4.28 -7.87 3.79
C GLY A 210 -3.71 -7.78 2.37
N LEU A 211 -2.59 -7.07 2.16
CA LEU A 211 -1.96 -7.00 0.84
C LEU A 211 -1.45 -8.35 0.36
N LYS A 212 -0.76 -9.10 1.23
CA LYS A 212 -0.28 -10.46 0.93
C LYS A 212 -1.42 -11.42 0.60
N LEU A 213 -2.53 -11.31 1.33
CA LEU A 213 -3.74 -12.09 1.09
C LEU A 213 -4.37 -11.74 -0.26
N MET A 214 -4.43 -10.45 -0.61
CA MET A 214 -4.91 -10.01 -1.91
C MET A 214 -4.04 -10.54 -3.06
N GLU A 215 -2.70 -10.46 -2.94
CA GLU A 215 -1.77 -11.02 -3.93
C GLU A 215 -1.96 -12.54 -4.10
N PHE A 216 -2.09 -13.27 -2.98
CA PHE A 216 -2.37 -14.70 -3.00
C PHE A 216 -3.67 -15.00 -3.77
N MET A 217 -4.73 -14.24 -3.52
CA MET A 217 -6.00 -14.39 -4.22
C MET A 217 -5.84 -14.10 -5.72
N GLN A 218 -5.16 -13.02 -6.10
CA GLN A 218 -4.89 -12.70 -7.52
C GLN A 218 -4.13 -13.81 -8.25
N GLN A 219 -3.17 -14.46 -7.58
CA GLN A 219 -2.38 -15.56 -8.14
C GLN A 219 -3.16 -16.88 -8.29
N HIS A 220 -4.22 -17.08 -7.50
CA HIS A 220 -4.89 -18.39 -7.39
C HIS A 220 -6.39 -18.39 -7.68
N ALA A 221 -7.01 -17.22 -7.84
CA ALA A 221 -8.41 -17.05 -8.24
C ALA A 221 -8.58 -16.86 -9.75
N ASN A 222 -7.50 -16.53 -10.48
CA ASN A 222 -7.52 -16.39 -11.93
C ASN A 222 -7.52 -17.75 -12.64
N ARG A 223 -8.35 -17.88 -13.68
CA ARG A 223 -8.29 -19.02 -14.60
C ARG A 223 -7.02 -18.87 -15.46
N GLU A 224 -6.19 -19.90 -15.52
CA GLU A 224 -5.15 -19.99 -16.54
C GLU A 224 -5.81 -20.11 -17.91
N LYS A 225 -5.85 -19.00 -18.68
CA LYS A 225 -6.48 -18.94 -20.01
C LYS A 225 -5.95 -19.99 -20.98
N ASP A 226 -4.70 -20.44 -20.80
CA ASP A 226 -4.01 -21.36 -21.73
C ASP A 226 -4.06 -22.84 -21.32
N SER A 227 -4.39 -23.19 -20.07
CA SER A 227 -4.31 -24.58 -19.60
C SER A 227 -5.67 -25.30 -19.56
N GLY A 228 -6.78 -24.58 -19.76
CA GLY A 228 -8.13 -25.13 -19.66
C GLY A 228 -8.51 -25.64 -18.26
N LYS A 229 -7.61 -25.46 -17.27
CA LYS A 229 -7.86 -25.85 -15.88
C LYS A 229 -8.72 -24.81 -15.19
N GLU A 230 -9.68 -25.29 -14.41
CA GLU A 230 -10.45 -24.41 -13.54
C GLU A 230 -9.52 -23.72 -12.53
N ALA A 231 -9.87 -22.48 -12.16
CA ALA A 231 -9.15 -21.75 -11.14
C ALA A 231 -9.16 -22.55 -9.83
N PRO A 232 -8.02 -22.65 -9.10
CA PRO A 232 -7.95 -23.37 -7.84
C PRO A 232 -8.96 -22.89 -6.78
N ILE A 233 -9.34 -21.61 -6.84
CA ILE A 233 -10.37 -20.99 -6.00
C ILE A 233 -11.62 -20.71 -6.84
N SER A 234 -12.78 -21.14 -6.34
CA SER A 234 -14.09 -20.89 -6.92
C SER A 234 -14.43 -19.40 -6.94
N GLY A 235 -14.95 -18.89 -8.07
CA GLY A 235 -15.46 -17.52 -8.17
C GLY A 235 -16.67 -17.21 -7.27
N ARG A 236 -17.22 -18.22 -6.57
CA ARG A 236 -18.25 -18.04 -5.52
C ARG A 236 -17.64 -17.78 -4.14
N PHE A 237 -16.33 -17.99 -3.96
CA PHE A 237 -15.63 -17.86 -2.68
C PHE A 237 -15.97 -16.57 -1.92
N PRO A 238 -15.88 -15.35 -2.50
CA PRO A 238 -16.14 -14.12 -1.76
C PRO A 238 -17.59 -13.99 -1.31
N TYR A 239 -18.53 -14.45 -2.14
CA TYR A 239 -19.96 -14.36 -1.85
C TYR A 239 -20.39 -15.38 -0.79
N ALA A 240 -19.82 -16.59 -0.83
CA ALA A 240 -20.01 -17.59 0.20
C ALA A 240 -19.45 -17.09 1.55
N LEU A 241 -18.27 -16.46 1.52
CA LEU A 241 -17.66 -15.86 2.71
C LEU A 241 -18.50 -14.70 3.25
N ALA A 242 -18.89 -13.76 2.39
CA ALA A 242 -19.73 -12.62 2.79
C ALA A 242 -21.06 -13.09 3.39
N GLY A 243 -21.74 -14.05 2.75
CA GLY A 243 -23.02 -14.57 3.24
C GLY A 243 -22.94 -15.22 4.63
N LEU A 244 -21.79 -15.79 5.01
CA LEU A 244 -21.57 -16.33 6.36
C LEU A 244 -21.16 -15.24 7.35
N LEU A 245 -20.28 -14.31 6.94
CA LEU A 245 -19.65 -13.36 7.86
C LEU A 245 -20.43 -12.05 8.05
N GLU A 246 -21.26 -11.64 7.10
CA GLU A 246 -22.06 -10.40 7.18
C GLU A 246 -22.92 -10.28 8.45
N PRO A 247 -23.63 -11.34 8.91
CA PRO A 247 -24.41 -11.27 10.16
C PRO A 247 -23.58 -10.88 11.40
N TYR A 248 -22.30 -11.26 11.44
CA TYR A 248 -21.40 -10.94 12.55
C TYR A 248 -20.97 -9.47 12.58
N THR A 249 -21.04 -8.77 11.45
CA THR A 249 -20.68 -7.34 11.38
C THR A 249 -21.65 -6.46 12.16
N LEU A 250 -22.88 -6.95 12.40
CA LEU A 250 -23.93 -6.25 13.14
C LEU A 250 -23.91 -6.56 14.64
N MET A 251 -23.02 -7.44 15.11
CA MET A 251 -22.95 -7.85 16.51
C MET A 251 -21.96 -6.97 17.30
N ASP A 252 -22.39 -6.49 18.47
CA ASP A 252 -21.54 -5.73 19.40
C ASP A 252 -20.40 -6.56 20.02
N SER A 253 -20.49 -7.90 19.95
CA SER A 253 -19.57 -8.86 20.57
C SER A 253 -18.59 -9.51 19.59
N LEU A 254 -18.20 -8.82 18.52
CA LEU A 254 -17.21 -9.26 17.52
C LEU A 254 -15.95 -9.97 18.12
N PRO A 255 -15.31 -9.45 19.19
CA PRO A 255 -14.17 -10.13 19.80
C PRO A 255 -14.48 -11.52 20.36
N ALA A 256 -15.70 -11.75 20.87
CA ALA A 256 -16.11 -13.05 21.42
C ALA A 256 -16.39 -14.08 20.32
N MET A 257 -16.74 -13.61 19.11
CA MET A 257 -17.04 -14.47 17.96
C MET A 257 -15.81 -14.77 17.10
N HIS A 258 -14.63 -14.29 17.47
CA HIS A 258 -13.43 -14.38 16.65
C HIS A 258 -13.06 -15.83 16.27
N GLU A 259 -13.14 -16.77 17.23
CA GLU A 259 -12.86 -18.20 16.97
C GLU A 259 -13.89 -18.83 16.02
N VAL A 260 -15.16 -18.40 16.10
CA VAL A 260 -16.23 -18.85 15.22
C VAL A 260 -15.98 -18.33 13.80
N ILE A 261 -15.67 -17.04 13.66
CA ILE A 261 -15.34 -16.41 12.37
C ILE A 261 -14.15 -17.10 11.70
N ILE A 262 -13.10 -17.43 12.46
CA ILE A 262 -11.96 -18.19 11.94
C ILE A 262 -12.39 -19.57 11.44
N THR A 263 -13.25 -20.26 12.18
CA THR A 263 -13.76 -21.58 11.80
C THR A 263 -14.60 -21.51 10.53
N GLU A 264 -15.46 -20.50 10.41
CA GLU A 264 -16.28 -20.27 9.22
C GLU A 264 -15.42 -19.92 8.00
N PHE A 265 -14.40 -19.07 8.17
CA PHE A 265 -13.45 -18.78 7.10
C PHE A 265 -12.76 -20.06 6.61
N LYS A 266 -12.24 -20.89 7.53
CA LYS A 266 -11.64 -22.19 7.19
C LYS A 266 -12.63 -23.12 6.49
N HIS A 267 -13.88 -23.12 6.92
CA HIS A 267 -14.94 -23.89 6.26
C HIS A 267 -15.12 -23.45 4.79
N VAL A 268 -15.16 -22.14 4.53
CA VAL A 268 -15.25 -21.61 3.16
C VAL A 268 -14.01 -21.95 2.34
N VAL A 269 -12.81 -21.85 2.91
CA VAL A 269 -11.56 -22.29 2.25
C VAL A 269 -11.64 -23.77 1.86
N GLY A 270 -12.14 -24.63 2.75
CA GLY A 270 -12.32 -26.06 2.47
C GLY A 270 -13.29 -26.33 1.32
N GLN A 271 -14.42 -25.62 1.27
CA GLN A 271 -15.47 -25.84 0.27
C GLN A 271 -15.17 -25.18 -1.08
N GLN A 272 -14.70 -23.94 -1.05
CA GLN A 272 -14.55 -23.08 -2.23
C GLN A 272 -13.10 -23.02 -2.74
N GLY A 273 -12.12 -23.48 -1.97
CA GLY A 273 -10.72 -23.64 -2.38
C GLY A 273 -10.35 -25.08 -2.69
N ALA A 274 -11.29 -25.93 -3.10
CA ALA A 274 -11.07 -27.36 -3.29
C ALA A 274 -9.92 -27.69 -4.25
N GLY A 275 -9.68 -26.83 -5.26
CA GLY A 275 -8.59 -26.98 -6.23
C GLY A 275 -7.20 -26.60 -5.72
N LEU A 276 -7.08 -26.03 -4.52
CA LEU A 276 -5.79 -25.74 -3.90
C LEU A 276 -5.16 -27.01 -3.30
N ASP A 277 -3.86 -27.16 -3.48
CA ASP A 277 -3.06 -28.15 -2.75
C ASP A 277 -3.01 -27.84 -1.25
N LYS A 278 -2.50 -28.80 -0.46
CA LYS A 278 -2.48 -28.70 1.02
C LYS A 278 -1.66 -27.50 1.51
N GLU A 279 -0.55 -27.20 0.86
CA GLU A 279 0.36 -26.12 1.26
C GLU A 279 -0.29 -24.76 1.01
N LYS A 280 -0.87 -24.56 -0.18
CA LYS A 280 -1.59 -23.33 -0.52
C LYS A 280 -2.83 -23.11 0.33
N LYS A 281 -3.58 -24.17 0.69
CA LYS A 281 -4.68 -24.05 1.65
C LYS A 281 -4.20 -23.54 2.99
N GLN A 282 -3.11 -24.10 3.52
CA GLN A 282 -2.52 -23.66 4.78
C GLN A 282 -2.03 -22.20 4.71
N ALA A 283 -1.42 -21.80 3.59
CA ALA A 283 -1.00 -20.41 3.36
C ALA A 283 -2.19 -19.44 3.35
N LEU A 284 -3.27 -19.78 2.63
CA LEU A 284 -4.50 -18.98 2.60
C LEU A 284 -5.13 -18.85 3.99
N GLU A 285 -5.22 -19.96 4.72
CA GLU A 285 -5.74 -19.96 6.08
C GLU A 285 -4.90 -19.09 7.01
N GLN A 286 -3.57 -19.20 6.94
CA GLN A 286 -2.65 -18.43 7.77
C GLN A 286 -2.73 -16.93 7.47
N LEU A 287 -2.69 -16.54 6.18
CA LEU A 287 -2.82 -15.14 5.77
C LEU A 287 -4.19 -14.57 6.18
N GLY A 288 -5.26 -15.33 5.97
CA GLY A 288 -6.61 -14.93 6.37
C GLY A 288 -6.75 -14.77 7.88
N GLN A 289 -6.17 -15.66 8.68
CA GLN A 289 -6.15 -15.52 10.14
C GLN A 289 -5.38 -14.28 10.60
N GLN A 290 -4.20 -14.02 10.02
CA GLN A 290 -3.42 -12.83 10.33
C GLN A 290 -4.20 -11.55 9.95
N TRP A 291 -4.89 -11.56 8.82
CA TRP A 291 -5.72 -10.43 8.40
C TRP A 291 -6.92 -10.23 9.32
N LEU A 292 -7.63 -11.32 9.72
CA LEU A 292 -8.72 -11.27 10.69
C LEU A 292 -8.30 -10.64 12.02
N GLU A 293 -7.10 -10.95 12.52
CA GLU A 293 -6.58 -10.34 13.75
C GLU A 293 -6.34 -8.83 13.57
N GLN A 294 -5.83 -8.41 12.41
CA GLN A 294 -5.62 -7.01 12.06
C GLN A 294 -6.96 -6.25 11.89
N THR A 295 -8.01 -6.94 11.42
CA THR A 295 -9.36 -6.38 11.21
C THR A 295 -10.36 -6.75 12.30
N LYS A 296 -9.93 -7.19 13.48
CA LYS A 296 -10.84 -7.69 14.54
C LYS A 296 -11.89 -6.68 15.01
N LYS A 297 -11.61 -5.38 14.85
CA LYS A 297 -12.54 -4.27 15.15
C LYS A 297 -13.42 -3.86 13.97
N HIS A 298 -13.10 -4.35 12.77
CA HIS A 298 -13.66 -3.93 11.50
C HIS A 298 -13.79 -5.14 10.57
N LEU A 299 -14.58 -6.14 10.95
CA LEU A 299 -14.77 -7.38 10.17
C LEU A 299 -15.20 -7.10 8.72
N GLU A 300 -15.91 -6.01 8.49
CA GLU A 300 -16.25 -5.55 7.14
C GLU A 300 -15.03 -5.39 6.22
N ASP A 301 -13.87 -4.95 6.73
CA ASP A 301 -12.64 -4.80 5.93
C ASP A 301 -12.10 -6.17 5.48
N PHE A 302 -12.30 -7.22 6.30
CA PHE A 302 -11.95 -8.59 5.94
C PHE A 302 -12.78 -9.07 4.75
N ILE A 303 -14.11 -8.88 4.81
CA ILE A 303 -15.03 -9.32 3.76
C ILE A 303 -14.80 -8.52 2.46
N LYS A 304 -14.70 -7.19 2.58
CA LYS A 304 -14.59 -6.27 1.43
C LYS A 304 -13.32 -6.50 0.61
N LEU A 305 -12.21 -6.97 1.22
CA LEU A 305 -11.00 -7.35 0.48
C LEU A 305 -11.31 -8.39 -0.60
N PHE A 306 -12.00 -9.47 -0.25
CA PHE A 306 -12.33 -10.55 -1.19
C PHE A 306 -13.35 -10.09 -2.25
N LEU A 307 -14.31 -9.24 -1.87
CA LEU A 307 -15.28 -8.69 -2.82
C LEU A 307 -14.63 -7.77 -3.86
N VAL A 308 -13.67 -6.93 -3.43
CA VAL A 308 -12.90 -6.05 -4.33
C VAL A 308 -12.00 -6.86 -5.25
N GLU A 309 -11.28 -7.84 -4.71
CA GLU A 309 -10.40 -8.69 -5.52
C GLU A 309 -11.17 -9.37 -6.65
N THR A 310 -12.34 -9.93 -6.35
CA THR A 310 -13.10 -10.67 -7.36
C THR A 310 -13.71 -9.74 -8.40
N PHE A 311 -14.01 -8.50 -8.04
CA PHE A 311 -14.37 -7.48 -9.02
C PHE A 311 -13.22 -7.18 -9.98
N ILE A 312 -12.00 -7.00 -9.46
CA ILE A 312 -10.80 -6.74 -10.27
C ILE A 312 -10.54 -7.92 -11.21
N ASN A 313 -10.59 -9.15 -10.70
CA ASN A 313 -10.24 -10.35 -11.47
C ASN A 313 -11.29 -10.76 -12.51
N ARG A 314 -12.59 -10.61 -12.23
CA ARG A 314 -13.65 -10.91 -13.21
C ARG A 314 -13.43 -10.19 -14.53
N HIS A 315 -12.92 -8.96 -14.48
CA HIS A 315 -12.70 -8.13 -15.65
C HIS A 315 -11.26 -8.21 -16.23
N GLN A 316 -10.40 -9.07 -15.67
CA GLN A 316 -9.18 -9.54 -16.33
C GLN A 316 -9.47 -10.75 -17.25
N GLY A 317 -10.55 -11.48 -16.96
CA GLY A 317 -11.00 -12.65 -17.71
C GLY A 317 -11.71 -12.33 -19.04
N GLU A 318 -12.47 -11.24 -19.07
CA GLU A 318 -13.16 -10.67 -20.25
C GLU A 318 -12.23 -9.84 -21.14
#